data_AF-A0A519UYS6-F1
#
_entry.id   AF-A0A519UYS6-F1
#
_cell.length_a   1.000
_cell.length_b   1.000
_cell.length_c   1.000
_cell.angle_alpha   90.00
_cell.angle_beta   90.00
_cell.angle_gamma   90.00
#
_symmetry.space_group_name_H-M   'P 1'
#
loop_
_entity.id
_entity.type
_entity.pdbx_description
1 polymer ?
#
loop_
_entity_poly.entity_id
_entity_poly.type
_entity_poly.pdbx_seq_one_letter_code
_entity_poly.pdbx_strand_id
1 'polypeptide(L)'
;RAPESLLYSLAGDLAGPLINKNAIKANYLTANAKQVQAIYNYEKSILNGYIETANQLSNIRNLEKSYDLKTKQVLALTQSVDISSDLFRSARADYFEVLMTQRDALEAKLELIETKKKQLNAMVNIYQALGGGWN
;
A
#
# COMPACT_ATOMS: atom_id res chain seq x y z
N ARG A 1 -17.16 -42.88 60.29
CA ARG A 1 -16.49 -41.59 60.59
C ARG A 1 -15.97 -41.08 59.24
N ALA A 2 -16.66 -40.15 58.60
CA ALA A 2 -16.15 -39.56 57.36
C ALA A 2 -14.82 -38.86 57.69
N PRO A 3 -13.77 -39.01 56.88
CA PRO A 3 -12.46 -38.50 57.23
C PRO A 3 -12.51 -36.97 57.24
N GLU A 4 -12.21 -36.38 58.39
CA GLU A 4 -12.20 -34.93 58.63
C GLU A 4 -11.33 -34.20 57.60
N SER A 5 -10.30 -34.86 57.07
CA SER A 5 -9.42 -34.36 56.01
C SER A 5 -10.12 -34.11 54.66
N LEU A 6 -11.11 -34.93 54.28
CA LEU A 6 -11.90 -34.69 53.05
C LEU A 6 -12.82 -33.47 53.20
N LEU A 7 -13.36 -33.25 54.39
CA LEU A 7 -14.17 -32.06 54.70
C LEU A 7 -13.31 -30.78 54.72
N TYR A 8 -12.10 -30.85 55.29
CA TYR A 8 -11.16 -29.72 55.28
C TYR A 8 -10.64 -29.38 53.87
N SER A 9 -10.36 -30.37 53.02
CA SER A 9 -9.95 -30.11 51.64
C SER A 9 -11.09 -29.50 50.81
N LEU A 10 -12.31 -30.01 50.96
CA LEU A 10 -13.50 -29.44 50.32
C LEU A 10 -13.78 -28.00 50.79
N ALA A 11 -13.63 -27.72 52.09
CA ALA A 11 -13.80 -26.37 52.63
C ALA A 11 -12.71 -25.41 52.15
N GLY A 12 -11.46 -25.86 52.03
CA GLY A 12 -10.35 -25.08 51.47
C GLY A 12 -10.54 -24.75 49.98
N ASP A 13 -10.98 -25.74 49.18
CA ASP A 13 -11.27 -25.55 47.75
C ASP A 13 -12.47 -24.62 47.51
N LEU A 14 -13.48 -24.68 48.37
CA LEU A 14 -14.64 -23.77 48.32
C LEU A 14 -14.31 -22.35 48.83
N ALA A 15 -13.36 -22.21 49.77
CA ALA A 15 -12.95 -20.92 50.32
C ALA A 15 -11.87 -20.20 49.48
N GLY A 16 -11.11 -20.92 48.65
CA GLY A 16 -10.08 -20.37 47.75
C GLY A 16 -10.54 -19.19 46.88
N PRO A 17 -11.72 -19.26 46.23
CA PRO A 17 -12.29 -18.15 45.45
C PRO A 17 -12.69 -16.94 46.30
N LEU A 18 -13.04 -17.14 47.58
CA LEU A 18 -13.45 -16.07 48.49
C LEU A 18 -12.25 -15.28 49.02
N ILE A 19 -11.13 -15.96 49.31
CA ILE A 19 -9.88 -15.32 49.78
C ILE A 19 -9.17 -14.58 48.63
N ASN A 20 -9.24 -15.08 47.38
CA ASN A 20 -8.58 -14.48 46.22
C ASN A 20 -9.50 -13.74 45.24
N LYS A 21 -10.65 -13.25 45.74
CA LYS A 21 -11.68 -12.54 44.97
C LYS A 21 -11.12 -11.37 44.14
N ASN A 22 -10.12 -10.66 44.66
CA ASN A 22 -9.49 -9.55 43.97
C ASN A 22 -8.67 -10.01 42.75
N ALA A 23 -7.93 -11.12 42.84
CA ALA A 23 -7.20 -11.65 41.68
C ALA A 23 -8.15 -12.22 40.61
N ILE A 24 -9.23 -12.90 41.01
CA ILE A 24 -10.25 -13.38 40.07
C ILE A 24 -10.89 -12.20 39.33
N LYS A 25 -11.26 -11.13 40.06
CA LYS A 25 -11.79 -9.90 39.47
C LYS A 25 -10.77 -9.24 38.54
N ALA A 26 -9.50 -9.16 38.93
CA ALA A 26 -8.43 -8.61 38.09
C ALA A 26 -8.21 -9.43 36.80
N ASN A 27 -8.26 -10.76 36.88
CA ASN A 27 -8.16 -11.64 35.72
C ASN A 27 -9.34 -11.47 34.76
N TYR A 28 -10.57 -11.36 35.30
CA TYR A 28 -11.76 -11.08 34.50
C TYR A 28 -11.68 -9.72 33.80
N LEU A 29 -11.28 -8.66 34.52
CA LEU A 29 -11.09 -7.32 33.93
C LEU A 29 -10.00 -7.33 32.86
N THR A 30 -8.90 -8.06 33.09
CA THR A 30 -7.82 -8.22 32.11
C THR A 30 -8.29 -8.96 30.87
N ALA A 31 -9.07 -10.03 31.03
CA ALA A 31 -9.64 -10.79 29.92
C ALA A 31 -10.59 -9.92 29.07
N ASN A 32 -11.47 -9.16 29.72
CA ASN A 32 -12.36 -8.21 29.04
C ASN A 32 -11.56 -7.12 28.30
N ALA A 33 -10.52 -6.56 28.92
CA ALA A 33 -9.66 -5.57 28.27
C ALA A 33 -8.95 -6.15 27.03
N LYS A 34 -8.48 -7.40 27.10
CA LYS A 34 -7.89 -8.12 25.95
C LYS A 34 -8.92 -8.36 24.84
N GLN A 35 -10.16 -8.69 25.18
CA GLN A 35 -11.23 -8.85 24.19
C GLN A 35 -11.50 -7.53 23.45
N VAL A 36 -11.62 -6.42 24.18
CA VAL A 36 -11.81 -5.09 23.60
C VAL A 36 -10.63 -4.71 22.71
N GLN A 37 -9.40 -4.99 23.16
CA GLN A 37 -8.19 -4.77 22.34
C GLN A 37 -8.21 -5.60 21.05
N ALA A 38 -8.66 -6.86 21.10
CA ALA A 38 -8.77 -7.72 19.92
C ALA A 38 -9.77 -7.16 18.90
N ILE A 39 -10.90 -6.60 19.36
CA ILE A 39 -11.89 -5.94 18.51
C ILE A 39 -11.26 -4.71 17.83
N TYR A 40 -10.59 -3.84 18.58
CA TYR A 40 -9.93 -2.67 17.99
C TYR A 40 -8.82 -3.04 17.00
N ASN A 41 -8.06 -4.11 17.28
CA ASN A 41 -7.05 -4.59 16.35
C ASN A 41 -7.69 -5.09 15.05
N TYR A 42 -8.83 -5.79 15.14
CA TYR A 42 -9.58 -6.24 13.98
C TYR A 42 -10.12 -5.07 13.15
N GLU A 43 -10.76 -4.09 13.80
CA GLU A 43 -11.25 -2.87 13.15
C GLU A 43 -10.11 -2.09 12.46
N LYS A 44 -8.97 -1.97 13.13
CA LYS A 44 -7.76 -1.35 12.59
C LYS A 44 -7.24 -2.10 11.35
N SER A 45 -7.20 -3.42 11.39
CA SER A 45 -6.78 -4.24 10.24
C SER A 45 -7.68 -4.03 9.03
N ILE A 46 -9.01 -3.98 9.22
CA ILE A 46 -9.95 -3.68 8.13
C ILE A 46 -9.73 -2.28 7.58
N LEU A 47 -9.64 -1.28 8.46
CA LEU A 47 -9.45 0.11 8.06
C LEU A 47 -8.15 0.28 7.25
N ASN A 48 -7.06 -0.33 7.71
CA ASN A 48 -5.79 -0.31 7.01
C ASN A 48 -5.90 -0.96 5.63
N GLY A 49 -6.53 -2.13 5.52
CA GLY A 49 -6.73 -2.80 4.23
C GLY A 49 -7.55 -1.95 3.26
N TYR A 50 -8.58 -1.25 3.75
CA TYR A 50 -9.36 -0.33 2.93
C TYR A 50 -8.53 0.86 2.43
N ILE A 51 -7.78 1.51 3.33
CA ILE A 51 -6.91 2.64 2.99
C ILE A 51 -5.85 2.23 1.97
N GLU A 52 -5.18 1.10 2.18
CA GLU A 52 -4.18 0.57 1.26
C GLU A 52 -4.78 0.32 -0.12
N THR A 53 -5.94 -0.33 -0.20
CA THR A 53 -6.64 -0.59 -1.46
C THR A 53 -7.04 0.70 -2.18
N ALA A 54 -7.60 1.66 -1.46
CA ALA A 54 -7.99 2.96 -2.01
C ALA A 54 -6.77 3.73 -2.55
N ASN A 55 -5.66 3.72 -1.81
CA ASN A 55 -4.41 4.35 -2.22
C ASN A 55 -3.82 3.68 -3.47
N GLN A 56 -3.84 2.34 -3.54
CA GLN A 56 -3.36 1.61 -4.71
C GLN A 56 -4.21 1.89 -5.96
N LEU A 57 -5.54 1.90 -5.83
CA LEU A 57 -6.43 2.23 -6.94
C LEU A 57 -6.21 3.67 -7.43
N SER A 58 -6.05 4.62 -6.50
CA SER A 58 -5.73 6.01 -6.83
C SER A 58 -4.38 6.12 -7.55
N ASN A 59 -3.36 5.40 -7.08
CA ASN A 59 -2.04 5.36 -7.72
C ASN A 59 -2.11 4.84 -9.16
N ILE A 60 -2.86 3.75 -9.43
CA ILE A 60 -3.05 3.25 -10.80
C ILE A 60 -3.68 4.30 -11.70
N ARG A 61 -4.77 4.93 -11.27
CA ARG A 61 -5.44 5.98 -12.05
C ARG A 61 -4.53 7.17 -12.32
N ASN A 62 -3.73 7.56 -11.34
CA ASN A 62 -2.75 8.65 -11.49
C ASN A 62 -1.65 8.28 -12.49
N LEU A 63 -1.15 7.04 -12.45
CA LEU A 63 -0.16 6.54 -13.41
C LEU A 63 -0.72 6.43 -14.84
N GLU A 64 -2.00 6.05 -14.99
CA GLU A 64 -2.71 6.07 -16.28
C GLU A 64 -2.76 7.49 -16.86
N LYS A 65 -3.22 8.45 -16.08
CA LYS A 65 -3.25 9.86 -16.48
C LYS A 65 -1.86 10.41 -16.79
N SER A 66 -0.86 10.05 -15.99
CA SER A 66 0.53 10.47 -16.18
C SER A 66 1.10 9.92 -17.49
N TYR A 67 0.79 8.67 -17.82
CA TYR A 67 1.20 8.05 -19.07
C TYR A 67 0.58 8.76 -20.28
N ASP A 68 -0.73 9.03 -20.27
CA ASP A 68 -1.39 9.77 -21.36
C ASP A 68 -0.76 11.16 -21.59
N LEU A 69 -0.48 11.89 -20.50
CA LEU A 69 0.19 13.19 -20.58
C LEU A 69 1.62 13.07 -21.12
N LYS A 70 2.39 12.07 -20.68
CA LYS A 70 3.75 11.82 -21.18
C LYS A 70 3.74 11.38 -22.65
N THR A 71 2.75 10.61 -23.08
CA THR A 71 2.57 10.26 -24.50
C THR A 71 2.34 11.51 -25.35
N LYS A 72 1.46 12.42 -24.89
CA LYS A 72 1.24 13.71 -25.57
C LYS A 72 2.50 14.56 -25.61
N GLN A 73 3.28 14.59 -24.53
CA GLN A 73 4.57 15.29 -24.47
C GLN A 73 5.55 14.73 -25.52
N VAL A 74 5.68 13.41 -25.61
CA VAL A 74 6.56 12.75 -26.59
C VAL A 74 6.13 13.06 -28.03
N LEU A 75 4.82 13.06 -28.31
CA LEU A 75 4.29 13.43 -29.63
C LEU A 75 4.66 14.87 -29.99
N ALA A 76 4.42 15.82 -29.08
CA ALA A 76 4.75 17.23 -29.29
C ALA A 76 6.25 17.44 -29.53
N LEU A 77 7.11 16.81 -28.73
CA LEU A 77 8.57 16.94 -28.89
C LEU A 77 9.09 16.26 -30.16
N THR A 78 8.47 15.15 -30.58
CA THR A 78 8.81 14.52 -31.86
C THR A 78 8.48 15.46 -33.03
N GLN A 79 7.32 16.12 -32.98
CA GLN A 79 6.96 17.14 -33.97
C GLN A 79 7.92 18.35 -33.94
N SER A 80 8.38 18.77 -32.76
CA SER A 80 9.41 19.82 -32.65
C SER A 80 10.74 19.42 -33.30
N VAL A 81 11.15 18.15 -33.18
CA VAL A 81 12.36 17.65 -33.87
C VAL A 81 12.21 17.75 -35.39
N ASP A 82 11.03 17.38 -35.93
CA ASP A 82 10.76 17.47 -37.37
C ASP A 82 10.84 18.93 -37.84
N ILE A 83 10.21 19.86 -37.11
CA ILE A 83 10.23 21.30 -37.42
C ILE A 83 11.65 21.86 -37.37
N SER A 84 12.43 21.55 -36.32
CA SER A 84 13.82 22.01 -36.20
C SER A 84 14.70 21.44 -37.32
N SER A 85 14.47 20.19 -37.74
CA SER A 85 15.18 19.58 -38.87
C SER A 85 14.88 20.30 -40.18
N ASP A 86 13.61 20.64 -40.43
CA ASP A 86 13.19 21.38 -41.62
C ASP A 86 13.77 22.81 -41.63
N LEU A 87 13.77 23.50 -40.47
CA LEU A 87 14.37 24.83 -40.35
C LEU A 87 15.88 24.81 -40.62
N PHE A 88 16.59 23.79 -40.12
CA PHE A 88 18.02 23.60 -40.41
C PHE A 88 18.26 23.39 -41.92
N ARG A 89 17.47 22.52 -42.57
CA ARG A 89 17.56 22.28 -44.02
C ARG A 89 17.24 23.53 -44.86
N SER A 90 16.36 24.39 -44.36
CA SER A 90 16.03 25.67 -45.00
C SER A 90 17.07 26.79 -44.78
N ALA A 91 18.25 26.45 -44.23
CA ALA A 91 19.38 27.32 -43.91
C ALA A 91 19.11 28.38 -42.82
N ARG A 92 18.08 28.19 -41.97
CA ARG A 92 17.64 29.19 -40.98
C ARG A 92 17.88 28.83 -39.51
N ALA A 93 18.13 27.56 -39.18
CA ALA A 93 18.40 27.13 -37.80
C ALA A 93 19.82 26.57 -37.63
N ASP A 94 20.40 26.74 -36.45
CA ASP A 94 21.66 26.11 -36.05
C ASP A 94 21.43 24.60 -35.85
N TYR A 95 22.38 23.75 -36.27
CA TYR A 95 22.33 22.31 -36.02
C TYR A 95 22.28 21.99 -34.51
N PHE A 96 22.82 22.88 -33.67
CA PHE A 96 22.71 22.77 -32.21
C PHE A 96 21.25 22.73 -31.74
N GLU A 97 20.34 23.51 -32.34
CA GLU A 97 18.91 23.50 -31.99
C GLU A 97 18.25 22.16 -32.30
N VAL A 98 18.65 21.52 -33.41
CA VAL A 98 18.20 20.17 -33.77
C VAL A 98 18.67 19.15 -32.73
N LEU A 99 19.93 19.21 -32.30
CA LEU A 99 20.47 18.32 -31.27
C LEU A 99 19.76 18.50 -29.92
N MET A 100 19.47 19.75 -29.54
CA MET A 100 18.77 20.06 -28.30
C MET A 100 17.34 19.54 -28.29
N THR A 101 16.59 19.78 -29.36
CA THR A 101 15.22 19.25 -29.51
C THR A 101 15.19 17.71 -29.55
N GLN A 102 16.18 17.08 -30.20
CA GLN A 102 16.33 15.62 -30.20
C GLN A 102 16.63 15.07 -28.80
N ARG A 103 17.49 15.73 -28.04
CA ARG A 103 17.80 15.36 -26.64
C ARG A 103 16.54 15.41 -25.78
N ASP A 104 15.78 16.49 -25.87
CA ASP A 104 14.55 16.66 -25.08
C ASP A 104 13.49 15.61 -25.45
N ALA A 105 13.36 15.30 -26.75
CA ALA A 105 12.47 14.23 -27.22
C ALA A 105 12.91 12.84 -26.72
N LEU A 106 14.21 12.57 -26.67
CA LEU A 106 14.75 11.32 -26.13
C LEU A 106 14.50 11.21 -24.61
N GLU A 107 14.74 12.27 -23.86
CA GLU A 107 14.48 12.32 -22.42
C GLU A 107 13.00 12.05 -22.12
N ALA A 108 12.07 12.70 -22.83
CA ALA A 108 10.64 12.46 -22.68
C ALA A 108 10.24 11.00 -23.01
N LYS A 109 10.88 10.37 -24.00
CA LYS A 109 10.66 8.95 -24.33
C LYS A 109 11.13 8.04 -23.21
N LEU A 110 12.28 8.32 -22.60
CA LEU A 110 12.78 7.56 -21.44
C LEU A 110 11.83 7.69 -20.24
N GLU A 111 11.34 8.90 -19.96
CA GLU A 111 10.35 9.13 -18.89
C GLU A 111 9.03 8.39 -19.15
N LEU A 112 8.57 8.33 -20.40
CA LEU A 112 7.38 7.57 -20.78
C LEU A 112 7.55 6.07 -20.51
N ILE A 113 8.72 5.51 -20.83
CA ILE A 113 9.06 4.10 -20.57
C ILE A 113 9.09 3.83 -19.05
N GLU A 114 9.73 4.68 -18.26
CA GLU A 114 9.74 4.53 -16.81
C GLU A 114 8.32 4.66 -16.21
N THR A 115 7.48 5.54 -16.77
CA THR A 115 6.07 5.64 -16.37
C THR A 115 5.31 4.35 -16.70
N LYS A 116 5.55 3.75 -17.88
CA LYS A 116 4.95 2.47 -18.26
C LYS A 116 5.38 1.33 -17.34
N LYS A 117 6.66 1.29 -16.97
CA LYS A 117 7.19 0.33 -16.00
C LYS A 117 6.52 0.50 -14.63
N LYS A 118 6.33 1.74 -14.16
CA LYS A 118 5.58 2.00 -12.91
C LYS A 118 4.14 1.51 -12.99
N GLN A 119 3.44 1.68 -14.13
CA GLN A 119 2.10 1.13 -14.33
C GLN A 119 2.07 -0.40 -14.20
N LEU A 120 2.99 -1.09 -14.87
CA LEU A 120 3.08 -2.55 -14.82
C LEU A 120 3.36 -3.05 -13.40
N ASN A 121 4.30 -2.42 -12.69
CA ASN A 121 4.59 -2.74 -11.30
C ASN A 121 3.38 -2.51 -10.40
N ALA A 122 2.64 -1.42 -10.58
CA ALA A 122 1.43 -1.15 -9.81
C ALA A 122 0.35 -2.23 -10.04
N MET A 123 0.21 -2.72 -11.27
CA MET A 123 -0.72 -3.80 -11.61
C MET A 123 -0.32 -5.13 -10.94
N VAL A 124 0.97 -5.48 -10.97
CA VAL A 124 1.52 -6.67 -10.29
C VAL A 124 1.32 -6.56 -8.77
N ASN A 125 1.57 -5.40 -8.18
CA ASN A 125 1.41 -5.18 -6.74
C ASN A 125 -0.04 -5.34 -6.29
N ILE A 126 -1.02 -4.83 -7.07
CA ILE A 126 -2.43 -5.07 -6.76
C ILE A 126 -2.79 -6.55 -6.87
N TYR A 127 -2.30 -7.24 -7.91
CA TYR A 127 -2.53 -8.67 -8.06
C TYR A 127 -2.02 -9.46 -6.84
N GLN A 128 -0.82 -9.13 -6.34
CA GLN A 128 -0.28 -9.73 -5.11
C GLN A 128 -1.10 -9.36 -3.87
N ALA A 129 -1.48 -8.09 -3.72
CA ALA A 129 -2.24 -7.59 -2.56
C ALA A 129 -3.65 -8.21 -2.46
N LEU A 130 -4.27 -8.55 -3.60
CA LEU A 130 -5.57 -9.22 -3.66
C LEU A 130 -5.50 -10.74 -3.46
N GLY A 131 -4.32 -11.29 -3.15
CA GLY A 131 -4.15 -12.72 -2.84
C GLY A 131 -3.80 -13.59 -4.05
N GLY A 132 -3.41 -13.02 -5.20
CA GLY A 132 -3.08 -13.74 -6.43
C GLY A 132 -1.83 -14.64 -6.41
N GLY A 133 -1.22 -14.90 -5.25
CA GLY A 133 -0.03 -15.74 -5.10
C GLY A 133 -0.15 -16.86 -4.07
N TRP A 134 -1.35 -17.09 -3.53
CA TRP A 134 -1.59 -18.14 -2.54
C TRP A 134 -2.04 -19.43 -3.23
N ASN A 135 -1.09 -20.07 -3.93
CA ASN A 135 -1.04 -21.50 -4.28
C ASN A 135 0.40 -21.85 -4.65
#